data_AF-A0A1G3C3P8-F1
#
_entry.id   AF-A0A1G3C3P8-F1
#
_cell.length_a   1.000
_cell.length_b   1.000
_cell.length_c   1.000
_cell.angle_alpha   90.00
_cell.angle_beta   90.00
_cell.angle_gamma   90.00
#
_symmetry.space_group_name_H-M   'P 1'
#
loop_
_entity.id
_entity.type
_entity.pdbx_description
1 polymer ?
#
loop_
_entity_poly.entity_id
_entity_poly.type
_entity_poly.pdbx_seq_one_letter_code
_entity_poly.pdbx_strand_id
1 'polypeptide(L)'
;MAKKVQKKYTLKDLDKMSIDEAQKLPFAERDMLLDLVLADGRKVGGKQPARQVGLMCDWFEEDAARLQKIKAVKICCGGFIPIDSTGEVPTLDPKGQFKLVFENIKNAIKKAGTNMDRIVNALIFMKNIDYWGQMNDVYRKYIRCSPTRAAIGCQDLNKSYQIEVVNLFAYKVAK
;
A
#
# COMPACT_ATOMS: atom_id res chain seq x y z
N MET A 1 -20.31 -26.15 -14.66
CA MET A 1 -20.78 -25.07 -13.75
C MET A 1 -20.55 -23.74 -14.45
N ALA A 2 -21.60 -22.93 -14.68
CA ALA A 2 -21.46 -21.64 -15.33
C ALA A 2 -20.64 -20.69 -14.44
N LYS A 3 -19.54 -20.12 -14.95
CA LYS A 3 -18.85 -19.00 -14.29
C LYS A 3 -19.88 -17.87 -14.20
N LYS A 4 -20.37 -17.55 -13.00
CA LYS A 4 -21.18 -16.35 -12.76
C LYS A 4 -20.38 -15.16 -13.32
N VAL A 5 -20.94 -14.49 -14.33
CA VAL A 5 -20.36 -13.27 -14.87
C VAL A 5 -20.38 -12.24 -13.75
N GLN A 6 -19.20 -11.85 -13.29
CA GLN A 6 -19.06 -10.89 -12.20
C GLN A 6 -19.56 -9.52 -12.69
N LYS A 7 -20.55 -8.95 -12.01
CA LYS A 7 -21.09 -7.64 -12.37
C LYS A 7 -20.03 -6.57 -12.06
N LYS A 8 -19.73 -5.73 -13.05
CA LYS A 8 -18.75 -4.64 -12.90
C LYS A 8 -19.44 -3.39 -12.36
N TYR A 9 -19.44 -3.23 -11.04
CA TYR A 9 -19.97 -2.02 -10.39
C TYR A 9 -19.03 -0.83 -10.57
N THR A 10 -19.60 0.37 -10.51
CA THR A 10 -18.91 1.66 -10.48
C THR A 10 -19.07 2.33 -9.12
N LEU A 11 -18.30 3.40 -8.85
CA LEU A 11 -18.49 4.21 -7.64
C LEU A 11 -19.89 4.85 -7.59
N LYS A 12 -20.44 5.25 -8.75
CA LYS A 12 -21.81 5.78 -8.82
C LYS A 12 -22.86 4.75 -8.42
N ASP A 13 -22.63 3.47 -8.70
CA ASP A 13 -23.51 2.39 -8.25
C ASP A 13 -23.42 2.23 -6.74
N LEU A 14 -22.20 2.20 -6.20
CA LEU A 14 -21.97 2.12 -4.75
C LEU A 14 -22.58 3.32 -4.00
N ASP A 15 -22.49 4.51 -4.58
CA ASP A 15 -23.02 5.75 -4.00
C ASP A 15 -24.55 5.69 -3.83
N LYS A 16 -25.25 5.06 -4.78
CA LYS A 16 -26.70 4.87 -4.76
C LYS A 16 -27.17 3.77 -3.80
N MET A 17 -26.30 2.81 -3.45
CA MET A 17 -26.64 1.74 -2.51
C MET A 17 -26.70 2.27 -1.08
N SER A 18 -27.66 1.76 -0.31
CA SER A 18 -27.60 1.76 1.16
C SER A 18 -26.45 0.88 1.66
N ILE A 19 -26.10 1.02 2.94
CA ILE A 19 -25.10 0.15 3.59
C ILE A 19 -25.53 -1.31 3.50
N ASP A 20 -26.78 -1.62 3.83
CA ASP A 20 -27.28 -3.01 3.84
C ASP A 20 -27.27 -3.66 2.45
N GLU A 21 -27.59 -2.92 1.39
CA GLU A 21 -27.51 -3.41 0.02
C GLU A 21 -26.06 -3.71 -0.39
N ALA A 22 -25.15 -2.77 -0.13
CA ALA A 22 -23.74 -2.93 -0.47
C ALA A 22 -23.08 -4.08 0.29
N GLN A 23 -23.44 -4.28 1.56
CA GLN A 23 -22.88 -5.36 2.38
C GLN A 23 -23.38 -6.76 1.99
N LYS A 24 -24.55 -6.87 1.33
CA LYS A 24 -25.06 -8.13 0.76
C LYS A 24 -24.37 -8.53 -0.54
N LEU A 25 -23.58 -7.64 -1.15
CA LEU A 25 -22.79 -7.99 -2.32
C LEU A 25 -21.79 -9.13 -1.99
N PRO A 26 -21.59 -10.09 -2.91
CA PRO A 26 -20.52 -11.07 -2.84
C PRO A 26 -19.18 -10.44 -2.49
N PHE A 27 -18.37 -11.16 -1.71
CA PHE A 27 -17.03 -10.70 -1.31
C PHE A 27 -16.22 -10.17 -2.50
N ALA A 28 -16.19 -10.91 -3.61
CA ALA A 28 -15.42 -10.54 -4.80
C ALA A 28 -15.87 -9.21 -5.43
N GLU A 29 -17.15 -8.86 -5.34
CA GLU A 29 -17.68 -7.59 -5.85
C GLU A 29 -17.32 -6.43 -4.92
N ARG A 30 -17.44 -6.63 -3.60
CA ARG A 30 -16.96 -5.65 -2.60
C ARG A 30 -15.45 -5.42 -2.70
N ASP A 31 -14.69 -6.49 -2.93
CA ASP A 31 -13.23 -6.45 -3.07
C ASP A 31 -12.79 -5.64 -4.31
N MET A 32 -13.49 -5.79 -5.44
CA MET A 32 -13.28 -4.93 -6.61
C MET A 32 -13.67 -3.47 -6.36
N LEU A 33 -14.79 -3.24 -5.66
CA LEU A 33 -15.22 -1.89 -5.29
C LEU A 33 -14.19 -1.19 -4.40
N LEU A 34 -13.50 -1.92 -3.50
CA LEU A 34 -12.42 -1.36 -2.70
C LEU A 34 -11.32 -0.76 -3.58
N ASP A 35 -10.89 -1.44 -4.64
CA ASP A 35 -9.86 -0.93 -5.53
C ASP A 35 -10.28 0.40 -6.18
N LEU A 36 -11.55 0.55 -6.54
CA LEU A 36 -12.10 1.80 -7.07
C LEU A 36 -12.12 2.90 -6.00
N VAL A 37 -12.54 2.58 -4.77
CA VAL A 37 -12.60 3.55 -3.66
C VAL A 37 -11.20 4.07 -3.33
N LEU A 38 -10.22 3.18 -3.23
CA LEU A 38 -8.84 3.59 -2.96
C LEU A 38 -8.24 4.37 -4.14
N ALA A 39 -8.57 4.02 -5.37
CA ALA A 39 -8.10 4.76 -6.55
C ALA A 39 -8.65 6.19 -6.56
N ASP A 40 -9.95 6.37 -6.27
CA ASP A 40 -10.56 7.68 -6.15
C ASP A 40 -9.95 8.49 -4.99
N GLY A 41 -9.66 7.87 -3.85
CA GLY A 41 -9.09 8.55 -2.69
C GLY A 41 -7.68 9.12 -2.91
N ARG A 42 -6.93 8.68 -3.92
CA ARG A 42 -5.57 9.19 -4.19
C ARG A 42 -5.64 10.47 -5.00
N LYS A 43 -5.31 11.61 -4.36
CA LYS A 43 -5.42 12.92 -4.98
C LYS A 43 -4.06 13.56 -5.23
N VAL A 44 -4.00 14.32 -6.32
CA VAL A 44 -2.87 15.16 -6.70
C VAL A 44 -3.44 16.54 -7.00
N GLY A 45 -3.06 17.54 -6.21
CA GLY A 45 -3.66 18.87 -6.24
C GLY A 45 -3.15 19.75 -7.38
N GLY A 46 -2.05 19.36 -8.03
CA GLY A 46 -1.47 20.12 -9.12
C GLY A 46 -0.37 19.38 -9.85
N LYS A 47 0.55 20.11 -10.48
CA LYS A 47 1.68 19.51 -11.18
C LYS A 47 2.73 19.03 -10.16
N GLN A 48 2.88 17.72 -10.05
CA GLN A 48 3.95 17.15 -9.23
C GLN A 48 5.33 17.38 -9.88
N PRO A 49 6.38 17.60 -9.08
CA PRO A 49 7.75 17.60 -9.59
C PRO A 49 8.10 16.21 -10.14
N ALA A 50 8.91 16.15 -11.20
CA ALA A 50 9.25 14.91 -11.90
C ALA A 50 9.78 13.81 -10.96
N ARG A 51 10.49 14.20 -9.89
CA ARG A 51 11.03 13.29 -8.86
C ARG A 51 9.97 12.60 -7.99
N GLN A 52 8.71 13.03 -8.02
CA GLN A 52 7.59 12.48 -7.23
C GLN A 52 6.55 11.74 -8.07
N VAL A 53 6.48 12.01 -9.39
CA VAL A 53 5.50 11.40 -10.29
C VAL A 53 5.58 9.86 -10.22
N GLY A 54 4.43 9.25 -9.93
CA GLY A 54 4.27 7.80 -9.78
C GLY A 54 4.92 7.18 -8.53
N LEU A 55 5.38 8.01 -7.59
CA LEU A 55 5.89 7.55 -6.28
C LEU A 55 4.94 7.88 -5.13
N MET A 56 4.17 8.95 -5.26
CA MET A 56 3.29 9.43 -4.19
C MET A 56 2.12 10.25 -4.71
N CYS A 57 1.02 10.24 -3.97
CA CYS A 57 -0.06 11.21 -4.08
C CYS A 57 0.13 12.31 -3.01
N ASP A 58 -0.54 13.45 -3.18
CA ASP A 58 -0.38 14.60 -2.29
C ASP A 58 -1.16 14.37 -0.99
N TRP A 59 -2.39 13.84 -1.10
CA TRP A 59 -3.17 13.34 0.03
C TRP A 59 -3.96 12.10 -0.36
N PHE A 60 -4.40 11.36 0.65
CA PHE A 60 -5.33 10.25 0.51
C PHE A 60 -6.63 10.58 1.25
N GLU A 61 -7.75 10.65 0.53
CA GLU A 61 -9.08 10.84 1.10
C GLU A 61 -9.63 9.49 1.58
N GLU A 62 -9.61 9.29 2.89
CA GLU A 62 -10.22 8.13 3.54
C GLU A 62 -11.75 8.29 3.56
N ASP A 63 -12.41 7.92 2.45
CA ASP A 63 -13.88 7.96 2.30
C ASP A 63 -14.56 6.93 3.21
N ALA A 64 -14.76 7.32 4.48
CA ALA A 64 -15.33 6.46 5.50
C ALA A 64 -16.72 5.91 5.12
N ALA A 65 -17.52 6.68 4.38
CA ALA A 65 -18.86 6.28 3.98
C ALA A 65 -18.82 5.10 2.98
N ARG A 66 -18.00 5.20 1.92
CA ARG A 66 -17.85 4.10 0.96
C ARG A 66 -17.12 2.91 1.57
N LEU A 67 -16.10 3.14 2.39
CA LEU A 67 -15.37 2.09 3.09
C LEU A 67 -16.29 1.29 4.02
N GLN A 68 -17.21 1.95 4.74
CA GLN A 68 -18.20 1.28 5.58
C GLN A 68 -19.19 0.44 4.76
N LYS A 69 -19.67 0.94 3.62
CA LYS A 69 -20.59 0.20 2.73
C LYS A 69 -20.01 -1.14 2.27
N ILE A 70 -18.71 -1.21 2.01
CA ILE A 70 -18.04 -2.43 1.55
C ILE A 70 -17.41 -3.27 2.67
N LYS A 71 -17.57 -2.87 3.94
CA LYS A 71 -16.92 -3.47 5.12
C LYS A 71 -15.40 -3.49 4.98
N ALA A 72 -14.82 -2.38 4.52
CA ALA A 72 -13.38 -2.25 4.44
C ALA A 72 -12.76 -2.20 5.84
N VAL A 73 -11.57 -2.80 5.97
CA VAL A 73 -10.78 -2.85 7.19
C VAL A 73 -9.43 -2.25 6.88
N LYS A 74 -9.05 -1.22 7.63
CA LYS A 74 -7.71 -0.64 7.61
C LYS A 74 -6.73 -1.60 8.27
N ILE A 75 -5.63 -1.86 7.58
CA ILE A 75 -4.51 -2.66 8.06
C ILE A 75 -3.37 -1.70 8.34
N CYS A 76 -3.00 -1.61 9.61
CA CYS A 76 -1.82 -0.86 10.06
C CYS A 76 -0.63 -1.81 10.13
N CYS A 77 0.43 -1.50 9.38
CA CYS A 77 1.67 -2.26 9.38
C CYS A 77 2.85 -1.32 9.65
N GLY A 78 3.94 -1.84 10.19
CA GLY A 78 5.10 -1.03 10.51
C GLY A 78 6.26 -1.87 11.03
N GLY A 79 7.41 -1.22 11.21
CA GLY A 79 8.64 -1.87 11.68
C GLY A 79 9.21 -2.90 10.71
N PHE A 80 8.98 -2.73 9.39
CA PHE A 80 9.55 -3.65 8.43
C PHE A 80 11.03 -3.34 8.18
N ILE A 81 11.85 -4.36 8.43
CA ILE A 81 13.29 -4.36 8.20
C ILE A 81 13.65 -5.51 7.22
N PRO A 82 14.85 -5.47 6.59
CA PRO A 82 15.26 -6.48 5.62
C PRO A 82 15.74 -7.78 6.30
N ILE A 83 14.83 -8.50 6.96
CA ILE A 83 15.09 -9.81 7.55
C ILE A 83 14.87 -10.93 6.55
N ASP A 84 15.66 -12.00 6.62
CA ASP A 84 15.45 -13.21 5.83
C ASP A 84 14.60 -14.26 6.59
N SER A 85 14.54 -15.49 6.07
CA SER A 85 13.78 -16.59 6.68
C SER A 85 14.29 -17.03 8.05
N THR A 86 15.53 -16.69 8.40
CA THR A 86 16.13 -16.98 9.72
C THR A 86 15.72 -15.96 10.78
N GLY A 87 15.16 -14.82 10.37
CA GLY A 87 14.85 -13.70 11.26
C GLY A 87 15.98 -12.69 11.40
N GLU A 88 17.13 -12.94 10.79
CA GLU A 88 18.30 -12.05 10.83
C GLU A 88 18.37 -11.14 9.60
N VAL A 89 19.15 -10.06 9.72
CA VAL A 89 19.48 -9.18 8.58
C VAL A 89 20.70 -9.75 7.86
N PRO A 90 20.56 -10.31 6.63
CA PRO A 90 21.67 -10.87 5.90
C PRO A 90 22.66 -9.79 5.42
N THR A 91 23.90 -10.20 5.17
CA THR A 91 24.90 -9.33 4.53
C THR A 91 24.52 -9.11 3.06
N LEU A 92 23.94 -7.95 2.77
CA LEU A 92 23.51 -7.54 1.43
C LEU A 92 23.96 -6.11 1.14
N ASP A 93 24.12 -5.79 -0.15
CA ASP A 93 24.24 -4.41 -0.60
C ASP A 93 22.93 -3.62 -0.31
N PRO A 94 22.95 -2.27 -0.31
CA PRO A 94 21.75 -1.47 -0.04
C PRO A 94 20.56 -1.86 -0.93
N LYS A 95 20.80 -2.12 -2.22
CA LYS A 95 19.76 -2.56 -3.17
C LYS A 95 19.12 -3.89 -2.78
N GLY A 96 19.92 -4.86 -2.34
CA GLY A 96 19.47 -6.15 -1.84
C GLY A 96 18.60 -5.98 -0.60
N GLN A 97 19.02 -5.13 0.34
CA GLN A 97 18.21 -4.80 1.52
C GLN A 97 16.87 -4.14 1.14
N PHE A 98 16.87 -3.19 0.20
CA PHE A 98 15.63 -2.56 -0.28
C PHE A 98 14.67 -3.59 -0.88
N LYS A 99 15.16 -4.53 -1.69
CA LYS A 99 14.32 -5.59 -2.24
C LYS A 99 13.74 -6.47 -1.13
N LEU A 100 14.58 -6.87 -0.18
CA LEU A 100 14.18 -7.77 0.90
C LEU A 100 13.10 -7.15 1.78
N VAL A 101 13.21 -5.87 2.16
CA VAL A 101 12.18 -5.21 2.96
C VAL A 101 10.84 -5.13 2.21
N PHE A 102 10.83 -4.85 0.89
CA PHE A 102 9.58 -4.80 0.12
C PHE A 102 8.99 -6.18 -0.16
N GLU A 103 9.79 -7.24 -0.31
CA GLU A 103 9.28 -8.62 -0.32
C GLU A 103 8.66 -9.00 1.03
N ASN A 104 9.30 -8.62 2.15
CA ASN A 104 8.76 -8.86 3.49
C ASN A 104 7.40 -8.18 3.68
N ILE A 105 7.27 -6.91 3.27
CA ILE A 105 5.99 -6.19 3.27
C ILE A 105 4.96 -6.93 2.44
N LYS A 106 5.28 -7.25 1.18
CA LYS A 106 4.38 -7.94 0.26
C LYS A 106 3.86 -9.26 0.84
N ASN A 107 4.76 -10.06 1.43
CA ASN A 107 4.41 -11.32 2.05
C ASN A 107 3.54 -11.14 3.30
N ALA A 108 3.85 -10.17 4.15
CA ALA A 108 3.10 -9.88 5.36
C ALA A 108 1.67 -9.39 5.05
N ILE A 109 1.52 -8.41 4.17
CA ILE A 109 0.20 -7.85 3.85
C ILE A 109 -0.66 -8.82 3.04
N LYS A 110 -0.03 -9.71 2.26
CA LYS A 110 -0.73 -10.84 1.62
C LYS A 110 -1.37 -11.76 2.66
N LYS A 111 -0.66 -12.09 3.75
CA LYS A 111 -1.22 -12.87 4.88
C LYS A 111 -2.34 -12.11 5.59
N ALA A 112 -2.26 -10.78 5.65
CA ALA A 112 -3.33 -9.95 6.20
C ALA A 112 -4.60 -9.92 5.32
N GLY A 113 -4.51 -10.37 4.06
CA GLY A 113 -5.63 -10.41 3.10
C GLY A 113 -5.71 -9.17 2.21
N THR A 114 -4.60 -8.47 1.99
CA THR A 114 -4.50 -7.33 1.07
C THR A 114 -3.30 -7.48 0.12
N ASN A 115 -2.97 -6.44 -0.65
CA ASN A 115 -1.88 -6.44 -1.63
C ASN A 115 -1.21 -5.06 -1.71
N MET A 116 -0.10 -4.97 -2.46
CA MET A 116 0.71 -3.75 -2.55
C MET A 116 -0.01 -2.57 -3.22
N ASP A 117 -0.98 -2.83 -4.10
CA ASP A 117 -1.74 -1.79 -4.80
C ASP A 117 -2.78 -1.13 -3.88
N ARG A 118 -3.07 -1.74 -2.72
CA ARG A 118 -3.96 -1.21 -1.69
C ARG A 118 -3.25 -0.45 -0.59
N ILE A 119 -1.94 -0.22 -0.72
CA ILE A 119 -1.19 0.66 0.17
C ILE A 119 -1.62 2.11 -0.12
N VAL A 120 -1.95 2.85 0.92
CA VAL A 120 -2.40 4.26 0.84
C VAL A 120 -1.46 5.23 1.55
N ASN A 121 -0.61 4.73 2.44
CA ASN A 121 0.40 5.52 3.16
C ASN A 121 1.69 4.72 3.36
N ALA A 122 2.85 5.37 3.28
CA ALA A 122 4.14 4.79 3.63
C ALA A 122 5.09 5.83 4.26
N LEU A 123 5.68 5.51 5.40
CA LEU A 123 6.75 6.25 6.06
C LEU A 123 8.01 5.40 6.05
N ILE A 124 9.05 5.87 5.36
CA ILE A 124 10.29 5.15 5.10
C ILE A 124 11.45 5.90 5.71
N PHE A 125 12.26 5.22 6.51
CA PHE A 125 13.47 5.74 7.08
C PHE A 125 14.66 5.10 6.36
N MET A 126 15.64 5.92 6.02
CA MET A 126 16.86 5.50 5.34
C MET A 126 18.07 5.94 6.16
N LYS A 127 19.02 5.02 6.35
CA LYS A 127 20.28 5.32 7.03
C LYS A 127 21.16 6.25 6.20
N ASN A 128 21.40 5.88 4.94
CA ASN A 128 22.10 6.73 3.98
C ASN A 128 21.11 7.20 2.90
N ILE A 129 20.81 8.50 2.93
CA ILE A 129 19.87 9.11 1.99
C ILE A 129 20.44 9.23 0.57
N ASP A 130 21.75 9.08 0.38
CA ASP A 130 22.37 9.08 -0.96
C ASP A 130 21.85 7.92 -1.83
N TYR A 131 21.36 6.84 -1.21
CA TYR A 131 20.73 5.71 -1.90
C TYR A 131 19.27 5.96 -2.28
N TRP A 132 18.72 7.16 -2.08
CA TRP A 132 17.30 7.47 -2.33
C TRP A 132 16.85 7.12 -3.76
N GLY A 133 17.66 7.42 -4.78
CA GLY A 133 17.36 7.06 -6.17
C GLY A 133 17.25 5.55 -6.37
N GLN A 134 18.24 4.79 -5.88
CA GLN A 134 18.25 3.34 -5.95
C GLN A 134 17.07 2.71 -5.18
N MET A 135 16.71 3.26 -4.03
CA MET A 135 15.53 2.83 -3.26
C MET A 135 14.25 3.05 -4.07
N ASN A 136 14.09 4.23 -4.70
CA ASN A 136 12.92 4.50 -5.54
C ASN A 136 12.80 3.55 -6.73
N ASP A 137 13.91 3.18 -7.37
CA ASP A 137 13.91 2.22 -8.48
C ASP A 137 13.44 0.83 -8.05
N VAL A 138 13.75 0.43 -6.82
CA VAL A 138 13.21 -0.80 -6.23
C VAL A 138 11.73 -0.60 -5.87
N TYR A 139 11.40 0.46 -5.14
CA TYR A 139 10.05 0.79 -4.69
C TYR A 139 9.01 0.71 -5.81
N ARG A 140 9.29 1.30 -6.98
CA ARG A 140 8.39 1.33 -8.14
C ARG A 140 8.01 -0.06 -8.68
N LYS A 141 8.83 -1.07 -8.41
CA LYS A 141 8.55 -2.47 -8.80
C LYS A 141 7.50 -3.12 -7.90
N TYR A 142 7.36 -2.61 -6.67
CA TYR A 142 6.47 -3.15 -5.65
C TYR A 142 5.19 -2.35 -5.49
N ILE A 143 5.27 -1.01 -5.50
CA ILE A 143 4.13 -0.13 -5.27
C ILE A 143 3.83 0.63 -6.56
N ARG A 144 2.74 0.22 -7.22
CA ARG A 144 2.29 0.79 -8.51
C ARG A 144 1.26 1.89 -8.30
N CYS A 145 0.38 1.74 -7.31
CA CYS A 145 -0.56 2.76 -6.92
C CYS A 145 0.08 3.71 -5.90
N SER A 146 0.28 4.97 -6.28
CA SER A 146 1.00 5.95 -5.47
C SER A 146 0.26 6.25 -4.14
N PRO A 147 0.85 5.93 -2.96
CA PRO A 147 0.29 6.29 -1.66
C PRO A 147 0.73 7.70 -1.24
N THR A 148 0.24 8.21 -0.12
CA THR A 148 0.99 9.27 0.59
C THR A 148 2.32 8.69 1.04
N ARG A 149 3.41 9.47 0.93
CA ARG A 149 4.75 8.94 1.20
C ARG A 149 5.68 9.96 1.79
N ALA A 150 6.45 9.54 2.79
CA ALA A 150 7.66 10.24 3.22
C ALA A 150 8.85 9.26 3.22
N ALA A 151 10.00 9.71 2.74
CA ALA A 151 11.28 9.01 2.84
C ALA A 151 12.28 9.96 3.50
N ILE A 152 12.78 9.57 4.68
CA ILE A 152 13.53 10.45 5.58
C ILE A 152 14.91 9.85 5.82
N GLY A 153 15.95 10.66 5.62
CA GLY A 153 17.32 10.31 6.02
C GLY A 153 17.49 10.48 7.53
N CYS A 154 18.13 9.52 8.19
CA CYS A 154 18.42 9.56 9.63
C CYS A 154 19.83 9.04 9.90
N GLN A 155 20.58 9.76 10.74
CA GLN A 155 22.01 9.47 10.96
C GLN A 155 22.22 8.09 11.62
N ASP A 156 21.38 7.73 12.58
CA ASP A 156 21.54 6.51 13.39
C ASP A 156 20.28 5.64 13.38
N LEU A 157 19.89 5.13 12.19
CA LEU A 157 18.79 4.17 12.09
C LEU A 157 19.12 2.85 12.83
N ASN A 158 20.05 2.08 12.28
CA ASN A 158 20.56 0.83 12.84
C ASN A 158 21.92 0.50 12.21
N LYS A 159 22.73 -0.33 12.88
CA LYS A 159 24.04 -0.72 12.37
C LYS A 159 23.95 -1.78 11.26
N SER A 160 22.93 -2.64 11.28
CA SER A 160 22.83 -3.82 10.41
C SER A 160 22.03 -3.58 9.12
N TYR A 161 21.18 -2.55 9.05
CA TYR A 161 20.34 -2.27 7.88
C TYR A 161 20.30 -0.81 7.43
N GLN A 162 19.92 -0.60 6.18
CA GLN A 162 19.89 0.69 5.47
C GLN A 162 18.50 1.30 5.37
N ILE A 163 17.45 0.52 5.62
CA ILE A 163 16.06 0.91 5.42
C ILE A 163 15.15 0.34 6.51
N GLU A 164 14.17 1.12 6.92
CA GLU A 164 13.04 0.65 7.69
C GLU A 164 11.75 1.29 7.14
N VAL A 165 10.72 0.48 6.93
CA VAL A 165 9.37 1.01 6.63
C VAL A 165 8.60 1.05 7.93
N VAL A 166 8.68 2.21 8.59
CA VAL A 166 8.21 2.46 9.96
C VAL A 166 6.69 2.35 10.05
N ASN A 167 5.97 2.88 9.05
CA ASN A 167 4.52 2.88 9.06
C ASN A 167 3.96 2.73 7.64
N LEU A 168 2.97 1.87 7.47
CA LEU A 168 2.32 1.57 6.20
C LEU A 168 0.84 1.25 6.45
N PHE A 169 -0.05 1.91 5.71
CA PHE A 169 -1.48 1.64 5.79
C PHE A 169 -1.98 1.02 4.50
N ALA A 170 -2.79 -0.03 4.61
CA ALA A 170 -3.47 -0.67 3.50
C ALA A 170 -4.91 -1.01 3.87
N TYR A 171 -5.72 -1.45 2.91
CA TYR A 171 -7.10 -1.90 3.17
C TYR A 171 -7.36 -3.29 2.64
N LYS A 172 -8.26 -4.00 3.31
CA LYS A 172 -8.92 -5.19 2.77
C LYS A 172 -10.43 -5.07 2.94
N VAL A 173 -11.17 -5.94 2.28
CA VAL A 173 -12.58 -6.17 2.61
C VAL A 173 -12.69 -7.25 3.67
N ALA A 174 -13.55 -7.05 4.67
CA ALA A 174 -13.90 -8.11 5.62
C ALA A 174 -14.64 -9.23 4.88
N LYS A 175 -14.24 -10.48 5.14
CA LYS A 175 -14.94 -11.66 4.63
C LYS A 175 -16.36 -11.70 5.18
#